data_AF-A0A9P5EJQ8-F1
#
_entry.id   AF-A0A9P5EJQ8-F1
#
_cell.length_a   1.000
_cell.length_b   1.000
_cell.length_c   1.000
_cell.angle_alpha   90.00
_cell.angle_beta   90.00
_cell.angle_gamma   90.00
#
_symmetry.space_group_name_H-M   'P 1'
#
loop_
_entity.id
_entity.type
_entity.pdbx_description
1 polymer ?
#
loop_
_entity_poly.entity_id
_entity_poly.type
_entity_poly.pdbx_seq_one_letter_code
_entity_poly.pdbx_strand_id
1 'polypeptide(L)'
;MREKDRRLADQVLEPTFIFMRAKTEKIRTEITEIGRYLQYRERDVGKALLSTLMRFAMDVHLSDEEVAEMREVEMNSAKHISIVNDIYNWEKELKESQIASEEGSILCSGVKVLANSTGFCIESAKTCLLPNA
;
A
#
# COMPACT_ATOMS: atom_id res chain seq x y z
N MET A 1 -9.47 19.36 10.75
CA MET A 1 -10.20 18.08 10.97
C MET A 1 -10.80 18.02 12.37
N ARG A 2 -10.01 18.03 13.45
CA ARG A 2 -10.52 17.94 14.84
C ARG A 2 -11.56 19.00 15.25
N GLU A 3 -11.45 20.23 14.72
CA GLU A 3 -12.47 21.26 14.95
C GLU A 3 -13.82 20.97 14.27
N LYS A 4 -13.83 20.11 13.23
CA LYS A 4 -15.03 19.75 12.48
C LYS A 4 -15.68 18.49 13.06
N ASP A 5 -14.89 17.44 13.23
CA ASP A 5 -15.29 16.22 13.91
C ASP A 5 -14.07 15.66 14.64
N ARG A 6 -14.11 15.67 15.97
CA ARG A 6 -12.99 15.18 16.78
C ARG A 6 -12.86 13.67 16.73
N ARG A 7 -13.97 12.93 16.74
CA ARG A 7 -13.97 11.46 16.79
C ARG A 7 -13.37 10.90 15.50
N LEU A 8 -13.90 11.29 14.34
CA LEU A 8 -13.39 10.82 13.06
C LEU A 8 -11.97 11.33 12.80
N ALA A 9 -11.63 12.55 13.23
CA ALA A 9 -10.27 13.07 13.08
C ALA A 9 -9.24 12.31 13.92
N ASP A 10 -9.58 11.94 15.15
CA ASP A 10 -8.67 11.20 16.02
C ASP A 10 -8.45 9.76 15.51
N GLN A 11 -9.44 9.16 14.85
CA GLN A 11 -9.30 7.86 14.19
C GLN A 11 -8.29 7.84 13.02
N VAL A 12 -7.96 9.00 12.44
CA VAL A 12 -6.98 9.10 11.33
C VAL A 12 -5.53 9.06 11.82
N LEU A 13 -5.28 9.35 13.10
CA LEU A 13 -3.94 9.53 13.67
C LEU A 13 -3.10 8.26 13.60
N GLU A 14 -3.54 7.17 14.24
CA GLU A 14 -2.74 5.95 14.28
C GLU A 14 -2.53 5.32 12.90
N PRO A 15 -3.53 5.26 12.00
CA PRO A 15 -3.31 4.86 10.61
C PRO A 15 -2.26 5.69 9.87
N THR A 16 -2.19 7.00 10.15
CA THR A 16 -1.14 7.87 9.60
C THR A 16 0.23 7.44 10.09
N PHE A 17 0.39 7.19 11.39
CA PHE A 17 1.68 6.77 11.95
C PHE A 17 2.12 5.39 11.49
N ILE A 18 1.18 4.44 11.34
CA ILE A 18 1.45 3.12 10.75
C ILE A 18 2.01 3.28 9.33
N PHE A 19 1.34 4.08 8.49
CA PHE A 19 1.80 4.39 7.14
C PHE A 19 3.20 5.01 7.13
N MET A 20 3.44 6.03 7.96
CA MET A 20 4.74 6.71 8.03
C MET A 20 5.87 5.78 8.47
N ARG A 21 5.63 4.90 9.45
CA ARG A 21 6.63 3.92 9.90
C ARG A 21 6.92 2.87 8.82
N ALA A 22 5.89 2.40 8.12
CA ALA A 22 6.05 1.38 7.06
C ALA A 22 6.98 1.84 5.91
N LYS A 23 7.05 3.16 5.65
CA LYS A 23 7.93 3.76 4.62
C LYS A 23 9.42 3.52 4.89
N THR A 24 9.81 3.31 6.14
CA THR A 24 11.22 3.18 6.57
C THR A 24 11.54 1.82 7.18
N GLU A 25 10.62 0.85 7.10
CA GLU A 25 10.88 -0.50 7.59
C GLU A 25 11.94 -1.21 6.74
N LYS A 26 12.95 -1.79 7.38
CA LYS A 26 14.05 -2.53 6.73
C LYS A 26 13.58 -3.72 5.89
N ILE A 27 12.42 -4.29 6.23
CA ILE A 27 11.80 -5.40 5.50
C ILE A 27 11.65 -5.10 3.99
N ARG A 28 11.57 -3.82 3.60
CA ARG A 28 11.57 -3.36 2.20
C ARG A 28 12.75 -3.88 1.38
N THR A 29 13.87 -4.19 2.03
CA THR A 29 15.09 -4.67 1.39
C THR A 29 15.18 -6.21 1.33
N GLU A 30 14.30 -6.90 2.05
CA GLU A 30 14.37 -8.35 2.30
C GLU A 30 13.23 -9.14 1.64
N ILE A 31 12.16 -8.47 1.19
CA ILE A 31 10.98 -9.13 0.62
C ILE A 31 11.29 -9.76 -0.75
N THR A 32 11.09 -11.07 -0.84
CA THR A 32 11.25 -11.86 -2.09
C THR A 32 9.96 -12.53 -2.57
N GLU A 33 8.92 -12.59 -1.72
CA GLU A 33 7.66 -13.29 -2.01
C GLU A 33 6.48 -12.33 -2.11
N ILE A 34 5.62 -12.54 -3.11
CA ILE A 34 4.46 -11.65 -3.37
C ILE A 34 3.46 -11.62 -2.21
N GLY A 35 3.27 -12.73 -1.49
CA GLY A 35 2.39 -12.79 -0.33
C GLY A 35 2.88 -11.89 0.81
N ARG A 36 4.18 -11.95 1.12
CA ARG A 36 4.84 -11.08 2.11
C ARG A 36 4.83 -9.62 1.68
N TYR A 37 5.06 -9.38 0.38
CA TYR A 37 4.96 -8.05 -0.20
C TYR A 37 3.60 -7.42 0.04
N LEU A 38 2.51 -8.13 -0.28
CA LEU A 38 1.15 -7.59 -0.14
C LEU A 38 0.75 -7.32 1.33
N GLN A 39 1.23 -8.14 2.27
CA GLN A 39 1.05 -7.90 3.71
C GLN A 39 1.77 -6.62 4.16
N TYR A 40 3.02 -6.44 3.73
CA TYR A 40 3.77 -5.22 4.02
C TYR A 40 3.12 -3.98 3.37
N ARG A 41 2.77 -4.11 2.08
CA ARG A 41 2.34 -3.01 1.22
C ARG A 41 0.97 -2.45 1.61
N GLU A 42 0.12 -3.20 2.33
CA GLU A 42 -1.10 -2.66 2.93
C GLU A 42 -0.81 -1.43 3.82
N ARG A 43 0.21 -1.54 4.67
CA ARG A 43 0.63 -0.45 5.57
C ARG A 43 1.35 0.64 4.78
N ASP A 44 2.24 0.27 3.88
CA ASP A 44 3.05 1.21 3.10
C ASP A 44 2.27 1.97 2.01
N VAL A 45 1.18 1.40 1.49
CA VAL A 45 0.24 2.12 0.61
C VAL A 45 -0.72 3.01 1.42
N GLY A 46 -0.81 2.77 2.73
CA GLY A 46 -1.63 3.55 3.65
C GLY A 46 -3.11 3.20 3.58
N LYS A 47 -3.48 1.92 3.39
CA LYS A 47 -4.90 1.53 3.24
C LYS A 47 -5.76 2.00 4.42
N ALA A 48 -5.33 1.75 5.65
CA ALA A 48 -6.06 2.17 6.85
C ALA A 48 -6.20 3.70 6.91
N LEU A 49 -5.15 4.43 6.52
CA LEU A 49 -5.19 5.90 6.41
C LEU A 49 -6.24 6.34 5.38
N LEU A 50 -6.25 5.76 4.18
CA LEU A 50 -7.23 6.08 3.14
C LEU A 50 -8.66 5.79 3.59
N SER A 51 -8.90 4.65 4.25
CA SER A 51 -10.23 4.32 4.80
C SER A 51 -10.70 5.32 5.84
N THR A 52 -9.85 5.67 6.81
CA THR A 52 -10.21 6.63 7.87
C THR A 52 -10.42 8.04 7.33
N LEU A 53 -9.62 8.47 6.34
CA LEU A 53 -9.81 9.73 5.63
C LEU A 53 -11.09 9.75 4.82
N MET A 54 -11.44 8.66 4.12
CA MET A 54 -12.69 8.53 3.39
C MET A 54 -13.89 8.68 4.34
N ARG A 55 -13.87 7.97 5.47
CA ARG A 55 -14.91 8.09 6.50
C ARG A 55 -15.03 9.50 7.04
N PHE A 56 -13.90 10.16 7.36
CA PHE A 56 -13.90 11.56 7.79
C PHE A 56 -14.50 12.49 6.72
N ALA A 57 -14.07 12.35 5.46
CA ALA A 57 -14.50 13.24 4.38
C ALA A 57 -15.98 13.10 4.02
N MET A 58 -16.54 11.91 4.25
CA MET A 58 -17.94 11.58 3.95
C MET A 58 -18.86 11.64 5.18
N ASP A 59 -18.34 11.99 6.36
CA ASP A 59 -19.07 11.95 7.64
C ASP A 59 -19.71 10.58 7.94
N VAL A 60 -18.96 9.51 7.65
CA VAL A 60 -19.41 8.12 7.87
C VAL A 60 -18.89 7.60 9.20
N HIS A 61 -19.81 7.37 10.13
CA HIS A 61 -19.52 6.77 11.44
C HIS A 61 -19.85 5.29 11.40
N LEU A 62 -18.83 4.46 11.64
CA LEU A 62 -18.98 3.02 11.82
C LEU A 62 -18.58 2.65 13.24
N SER A 63 -19.23 1.63 13.80
CA SER A 63 -18.80 0.98 15.03
C SER A 63 -17.52 0.18 14.81
N ASP A 64 -16.84 -0.20 15.89
CA ASP A 64 -15.63 -1.02 15.79
C ASP A 64 -15.96 -2.41 15.23
N GLU A 65 -17.15 -2.94 15.52
CA GLU A 65 -17.67 -4.19 14.95
C GLU A 65 -17.90 -4.07 13.44
N GLU A 66 -18.55 -3.00 12.98
CA GLU A 66 -18.77 -2.75 11.55
C GLU A 66 -17.44 -2.60 10.81
N VAL A 67 -16.45 -1.92 11.41
CA VAL A 67 -15.09 -1.83 10.84
C VAL A 67 -14.43 -3.21 10.78
N ALA A 68 -14.59 -4.04 11.83
CA ALA A 68 -14.03 -5.38 11.87
C ALA A 68 -14.63 -6.31 10.81
N GLU A 69 -15.95 -6.22 10.55
CA GLU A 69 -16.63 -6.98 9.50
C GLU A 69 -16.11 -6.64 8.09
N MET A 70 -15.62 -5.41 7.87
CA MET A 70 -15.10 -4.96 6.58
C MET A 70 -13.66 -5.43 6.30
N ARG A 71 -12.98 -6.08 7.26
CA ARG A 71 -11.55 -6.41 7.17
C ARG A 71 -11.17 -7.10 5.87
N GLU A 72 -11.87 -8.15 5.46
CA GLU A 72 -11.54 -8.91 4.25
C GLU A 72 -11.70 -8.06 2.98
N VAL A 73 -12.74 -7.21 2.94
CA VAL A 73 -12.98 -6.29 1.83
C VAL A 73 -11.89 -5.21 1.78
N GLU A 74 -11.51 -4.66 2.93
CA GLU A 74 -10.42 -3.68 3.01
C GLU A 74 -9.08 -4.29 2.59
N MET A 75 -8.78 -5.52 3.01
CA MET A 75 -7.58 -6.24 2.61
C MET A 75 -7.53 -6.49 1.11
N ASN A 76 -8.65 -6.89 0.50
CA ASN A 76 -8.73 -7.07 -0.94
C ASN A 76 -8.53 -5.75 -1.70
N SER A 77 -9.19 -4.69 -1.25
CA SER A 77 -9.02 -3.34 -1.79
C SER A 77 -7.58 -2.84 -1.67
N ALA A 78 -6.92 -3.12 -0.54
CA ALA A 78 -5.51 -2.76 -0.33
C ALA A 78 -4.62 -3.37 -1.42
N LYS A 79 -4.73 -4.68 -1.64
CA LYS A 79 -3.95 -5.41 -2.66
C LYS A 79 -4.15 -4.79 -4.04
N HIS A 80 -5.40 -4.47 -4.40
CA HIS A 80 -5.71 -3.85 -5.68
C HIS A 80 -5.04 -2.47 -5.83
N ILE A 81 -5.22 -1.58 -4.86
CA ILE A 81 -4.63 -0.23 -4.88
C ILE A 81 -3.10 -0.32 -4.97
N SER A 82 -2.48 -1.21 -4.20
CA SER A 82 -1.04 -1.45 -4.21
C SER A 82 -0.53 -1.87 -5.58
N ILE A 83 -1.12 -2.91 -6.18
CA ILE A 83 -0.64 -3.46 -7.45
C ILE A 83 -0.87 -2.48 -8.61
N VAL A 84 -2.03 -1.81 -8.66
CA VAL A 84 -2.27 -0.77 -9.66
C VAL A 84 -1.25 0.36 -9.52
N ASN A 85 -0.96 0.81 -8.29
CA ASN A 85 0.07 1.82 -8.05
C ASN A 85 1.43 1.37 -8.57
N ASP A 86 1.85 0.15 -8.24
CA ASP A 86 3.15 -0.41 -8.63
C ASP A 86 3.32 -0.52 -10.15
N ILE A 87 2.27 -0.91 -10.88
CA ILE A 87 2.31 -1.04 -12.33
C ILE A 87 2.51 0.33 -12.98
N TYR A 88 1.69 1.32 -12.60
CA TYR A 88 1.71 2.64 -13.23
C TYR A 88 2.87 3.52 -12.74
N ASN A 89 3.37 3.33 -11.53
CA ASN A 89 4.52 4.07 -11.02
C ASN A 89 5.87 3.40 -11.31
N TRP A 90 5.89 2.23 -11.93
CA TRP A 90 7.11 1.45 -12.15
C TRP A 90 8.27 2.27 -12.74
N GLU A 91 8.04 2.98 -13.86
CA GLU A 91 9.12 3.74 -14.53
C GLU A 91 9.66 4.87 -13.65
N LYS A 92 8.78 5.49 -12.85
CA LYS A 92 9.15 6.55 -11.91
C LYS A 92 10.04 5.98 -10.80
N GLU A 93 9.60 4.90 -10.15
CA GLU A 93 10.35 4.27 -9.04
C GLU A 93 11.66 3.65 -9.52
N LEU A 94 11.69 3.07 -10.72
CA LEU A 94 12.92 2.53 -11.32
C LEU A 94 13.95 3.64 -11.52
N LYS A 95 13.53 4.77 -12.11
CA LYS A 95 14.41 5.92 -12.32
C LYS A 95 14.93 6.49 -10.99
N GLU A 96 14.07 6.62 -9.98
CA GLU A 96 14.45 7.06 -8.63
C GLU A 96 15.53 6.14 -8.03
N SER A 97 15.35 4.82 -8.15
CA SER A 97 16.31 3.83 -7.64
C SER A 97 17.68 3.82 -8.33
N GLN A 98 17.76 4.35 -9.56
CA GLN A 98 19.01 4.45 -10.31
C GLN A 98 19.80 5.72 -9.99
N ILE A 99 19.11 6.78 -9.54
CA ILE A 99 19.70 8.10 -9.27
C ILE A 99 20.13 8.22 -7.81
N ALA A 100 19.33 7.69 -6.88
CA ALA A 100 19.60 7.74 -5.46
C ALA A 100 20.16 6.41 -4.97
N SER A 101 21.31 6.45 -4.30
CA SER A 101 21.97 5.30 -3.68
C SER A 101 21.59 5.09 -2.21
N GLU A 102 20.60 5.84 -1.72
CA GLU A 102 20.15 5.79 -0.33
C GLU A 102 19.19 4.61 -0.08
N GLU A 103 19.14 4.11 1.16
CA GLU A 103 18.23 3.01 1.53
C GLU A 103 16.75 3.32 1.22
N GLY A 104 16.38 4.61 1.25
CA GLY A 104 15.02 5.09 0.96
C GLY A 104 14.59 4.97 -0.51
N SER A 105 15.52 4.93 -1.46
CA SER A 105 15.22 4.82 -2.90
C SER A 105 15.20 3.38 -3.40
N ILE A 106 15.25 2.40 -2.48
CA ILE A 106 15.21 1.00 -2.88
C ILE A 106 13.90 0.66 -3.61
N LEU A 107 14.05 0.00 -4.76
CA LEU A 107 12.93 -0.40 -5.59
C LEU A 107 12.21 -1.61 -4.97
N CYS A 108 11.16 -1.32 -4.19
CA CYS A 108 10.31 -2.28 -3.49
C CYS A 108 8.89 -2.27 -4.09
N SER A 109 8.71 -3.00 -5.19
CA SER A 109 7.49 -3.03 -6.00
C SER A 109 7.03 -4.47 -6.25
N GLY A 110 5.72 -4.72 -6.23
CA GLY A 110 5.13 -6.02 -6.51
C GLY A 110 5.45 -6.54 -7.91
N VAL A 111 5.64 -5.64 -8.88
CA VAL A 111 6.08 -5.97 -10.26
C VAL A 111 7.46 -6.64 -10.22
N LYS A 112 8.42 -6.06 -9.49
CA LYS A 112 9.78 -6.61 -9.34
C LYS A 112 9.78 -7.92 -8.56
N VAL A 113 9.03 -7.97 -7.46
CA VAL A 113 8.93 -9.18 -6.62
C VAL A 113 8.38 -10.35 -7.43
N LEU A 114 7.32 -10.12 -8.22
CA LEU A 114 6.76 -11.17 -9.09
C LEU A 114 7.76 -11.57 -10.17
N ALA A 115 8.32 -10.60 -10.91
CA ALA A 115 9.31 -10.87 -11.97
C ALA A 115 10.49 -11.72 -11.46
N ASN A 116 11.05 -11.37 -10.30
CA ASN A 116 12.16 -12.09 -9.71
C ASN A 116 11.79 -13.50 -9.25
N SER A 117 10.60 -13.68 -8.66
CA SER A 117 10.17 -14.98 -8.13
C SER A 117 9.73 -15.97 -9.22
N THR A 118 9.30 -15.49 -10.39
CA THR A 118 8.84 -16.34 -11.50
C THR A 118 9.82 -16.42 -12.68
N GLY A 119 10.82 -15.55 -12.73
CA GLY A 119 11.72 -15.39 -13.88
C GLY A 119 11.07 -14.66 -15.07
N PHE A 120 9.96 -13.97 -14.85
CA PHE A 120 9.32 -13.16 -15.89
C PHE A 120 10.11 -11.88 -16.19
N CYS A 121 9.99 -11.39 -17.42
CA CYS A 121 10.35 -10.01 -17.70
C CYS A 121 9.32 -9.06 -17.05
N ILE A 122 9.71 -7.80 -16.87
CA ILE A 122 8.88 -6.79 -16.20
C ILE A 122 7.51 -6.63 -16.86
N GLU A 123 7.43 -6.60 -18.19
CA GLU A 123 6.16 -6.44 -18.90
C GLU A 123 5.24 -7.65 -18.74
N SER A 124 5.79 -8.87 -18.71
CA SER A 124 5.02 -10.08 -18.41
C SER A 124 4.53 -10.09 -16.96
N ALA A 125 5.33 -9.62 -16.01
CA ALA A 125 4.92 -9.48 -14.62
C ALA A 125 3.80 -8.44 -14.46
N LYS A 126 3.90 -7.26 -15.09
CA LYS A 126 2.82 -6.26 -15.14
C LYS A 126 1.55 -6.87 -15.73
N THR A 127 1.66 -7.57 -16.86
CA THR A 127 0.51 -8.22 -17.52
C THR A 127 -0.17 -9.27 -16.63
N CYS A 128 0.61 -10.07 -15.89
CA CYS A 128 0.07 -11.06 -14.95
C CYS A 128 -0.65 -10.42 -13.76
N LEU A 129 -0.20 -9.22 -13.34
CA LEU A 129 -0.74 -8.48 -12.20
C LEU A 129 -1.92 -7.58 -12.56
N LEU A 130 -2.08 -7.22 -13.83
CA LEU A 130 -3.20 -6.42 -14.29
C LEU A 130 -4.52 -7.16 -14.01
N PRO A 131 -5.47 -6.55 -13.28
CA PRO A 131 -6.81 -7.09 -13.21
C PRO A 131 -7.40 -7.04 -14.63
N ASN A 132 -7.76 -8.20 -15.19
CA ASN A 132 -8.52 -8.24 -16.44
C ASN A 132 -9.83 -7.47 -16.21
N ALA A 133 -10.04 -6.40 -16.98
CA ALA A 133 -11.32 -5.71 -17.08
C ALA A 133 -12.32 -6.55 -17.89
#